data_AF-A0A2N0QRG4-F1
#
_entry.id   AF-A0A2N0QRG4-F1
#
_cell.length_a   1.000
_cell.length_b   1.000
_cell.length_c   1.000
_cell.angle_alpha   90.00
_cell.angle_beta   90.00
_cell.angle_gamma   90.00
#
_symmetry.space_group_name_H-M   'P 1'
#
loop_
_entity.id
_entity.type
_entity.pdbx_description
1 polymer ?
#
loop_
_entity_poly.entity_id
_entity_poly.type
_entity_poly.pdbx_seq_one_letter_code
_entity_poly.pdbx_strand_id
1 'polypeptide(L)'
;MGILTALIISPFNCRINIYTDSANCINIFNTRMQSGIVSPRQKLKQSNFLIWDLIFFLINEKHLEWLNSNDHDALCSIKVSKQQGNRIKKCNFIYLTIDIQQRNYPRLYSLGSIPCIECAYARDDNVHVGLCKEHSNQIINILTQAAHDLQELIITNTKDAGFDLDDTIRSSPLFNTTFDDILPQSHPGYLLIHHLVPSDLTLIFYNYIKDKKLRFSLFLKFFSTLMSSIDTLIWTRRASLIKQWESTLSITKNKKRFYRQRQKKRAPPPPAPD
;
A
#
# COMPACT_ATOMS: atom_id res chain seq x y z
N MET A 1 -10.22 -0.64 -8.35
CA MET A 1 -10.50 -1.60 -7.26
C MET A 1 -11.81 -1.30 -6.56
N GLY A 2 -12.01 -0.14 -5.92
CA GLY A 2 -13.29 0.19 -5.25
C GLY A 2 -14.55 0.01 -6.13
N ILE A 3 -14.52 0.53 -7.37
CA ILE A 3 -15.61 0.36 -8.35
C ILE A 3 -15.84 -1.12 -8.66
N LEU A 4 -14.78 -1.86 -9.00
CA LEU A 4 -14.88 -3.29 -9.34
C LEU A 4 -15.49 -4.11 -8.20
N THR A 5 -15.05 -3.87 -6.96
CA THR A 5 -15.59 -4.59 -5.79
C THR A 5 -17.08 -4.32 -5.60
N ALA A 6 -17.52 -3.06 -5.74
CA ALA A 6 -18.94 -2.70 -5.66
C ALA A 6 -19.79 -3.39 -6.75
N LEU A 7 -19.24 -3.51 -7.96
CA LEU A 7 -19.91 -4.20 -9.08
C LEU A 7 -19.99 -5.72 -8.90
N ILE A 8 -18.97 -6.34 -8.31
CA ILE A 8 -18.94 -7.79 -8.06
C ILE A 8 -20.03 -8.17 -7.05
N ILE A 9 -20.13 -7.46 -5.93
CA ILE A 9 -21.06 -7.78 -4.83
C ILE A 9 -22.51 -7.39 -5.12
N SER A 10 -22.73 -6.59 -6.16
CA SER A 10 -24.06 -6.12 -6.53
C SER A 10 -24.89 -7.23 -7.20
N PRO A 11 -26.19 -7.34 -6.88
CA PRO A 11 -27.11 -8.28 -7.55
C PRO A 11 -27.34 -7.90 -9.01
N PHE A 12 -27.77 -8.87 -9.83
CA PHE A 12 -28.13 -8.63 -11.24
C PHE A 12 -29.31 -7.65 -11.36
N ASN A 13 -29.35 -6.88 -12.46
CA ASN A 13 -30.44 -5.97 -12.82
C ASN A 13 -30.77 -4.91 -11.75
N CYS A 14 -29.77 -4.42 -11.01
CA CYS A 14 -29.97 -3.35 -10.03
C CYS A 14 -29.37 -2.03 -10.51
N ARG A 15 -29.89 -0.91 -10.01
CA ARG A 15 -29.34 0.41 -10.32
C ARG A 15 -28.28 0.77 -9.28
N ILE A 16 -27.05 1.00 -9.73
CA ILE A 16 -25.94 1.36 -8.83
C ILE A 16 -25.44 2.76 -9.19
N ASN A 17 -25.63 3.69 -8.26
CA ASN A 17 -25.06 5.03 -8.38
C ASN A 17 -23.66 5.01 -7.75
N ILE A 18 -22.62 5.10 -8.59
CA ILE A 18 -21.23 5.15 -8.14
C ILE A 18 -20.74 6.60 -8.28
N TYR A 19 -20.66 7.28 -7.14
CA TYR A 19 -20.08 8.61 -7.03
C TYR A 19 -18.56 8.46 -6.84
N THR A 20 -17.79 8.99 -7.78
CA THR A 20 -16.33 9.00 -7.68
C THR A 20 -15.79 10.37 -8.08
N ASP A 21 -14.87 10.88 -7.28
CA ASP A 21 -14.09 12.10 -7.53
C ASP A 21 -12.78 11.80 -8.28
N SER A 22 -12.54 10.53 -8.64
CA SER A 22 -11.31 10.13 -9.30
C SER A 22 -11.34 10.51 -10.77
N ALA A 23 -10.72 11.64 -11.10
CA ALA A 23 -10.58 12.12 -12.48
C ALA A 23 -10.00 11.06 -13.43
N ASN A 24 -9.08 10.20 -12.95
CA ASN A 24 -8.55 9.10 -13.76
C ASN A 24 -9.62 8.03 -14.06
N CYS A 25 -10.47 7.69 -13.08
CA CYS A 25 -11.59 6.77 -13.31
C CYS A 25 -12.61 7.37 -14.25
N ILE A 26 -13.00 8.63 -14.03
CA ILE A 26 -13.96 9.37 -14.87
C ILE A 26 -13.44 9.46 -16.31
N ASN A 27 -12.19 9.89 -16.50
CA ASN A 27 -11.61 10.04 -17.84
C ASN A 27 -11.51 8.71 -18.59
N ILE A 28 -11.04 7.65 -17.93
CA ILE A 28 -10.93 6.32 -18.56
C ILE A 28 -12.31 5.76 -18.89
N PHE A 29 -13.28 5.91 -17.97
CA PHE A 29 -14.65 5.45 -18.18
C PHE A 29 -15.31 6.18 -19.35
N ASN A 30 -15.27 7.52 -19.36
CA ASN A 30 -15.82 8.33 -20.45
C ASN A 30 -15.13 8.03 -21.78
N THR A 31 -13.80 7.89 -21.76
CA THR A 31 -13.03 7.53 -22.97
C THR A 31 -13.50 6.18 -23.51
N ARG A 32 -13.73 5.17 -22.66
CA ARG A 32 -14.17 3.84 -23.11
C ARG A 32 -15.65 3.75 -23.46
N MET A 33 -16.52 4.53 -22.81
CA MET A 33 -17.93 4.64 -23.17
C MET A 33 -18.11 5.32 -24.54
N GLN A 34 -17.28 6.32 -24.84
CA GLN A 34 -17.37 7.11 -26.08
C GLN A 34 -16.52 6.54 -27.22
N SER A 35 -15.46 5.80 -26.91
CA SER A 35 -14.67 5.13 -27.94
C SER A 35 -15.40 3.87 -28.42
N GLY A 36 -15.58 3.74 -29.73
CA GLY A 36 -15.97 2.47 -30.36
C GLY A 36 -14.92 1.38 -30.17
N ILE A 37 -14.92 0.36 -31.04
CA ILE A 37 -14.03 -0.81 -30.92
C ILE A 37 -12.55 -0.38 -30.79
N VAL A 38 -12.02 -0.47 -29.58
CA VAL A 38 -10.64 -0.11 -29.27
C VAL A 38 -9.71 -1.24 -29.73
N SER A 39 -8.69 -0.91 -30.52
CA SER A 39 -7.72 -1.89 -30.99
C SER A 39 -7.01 -2.59 -29.81
N PRO A 40 -6.67 -3.90 -29.91
CA PRO A 40 -5.96 -4.62 -28.85
C PRO A 40 -4.69 -3.91 -28.36
N ARG A 41 -3.96 -3.26 -29.29
CA ARG A 41 -2.74 -2.50 -29.00
C ARG A 41 -3.00 -1.25 -28.16
N GLN A 42 -4.14 -0.58 -28.35
CA GLN A 42 -4.53 0.56 -27.52
C GLN A 42 -5.03 0.10 -26.14
N LYS A 43 -5.76 -1.02 -26.06
CA LYS A 43 -6.19 -1.62 -24.77
C LYS A 43 -5.01 -1.94 -23.86
N LEU A 44 -3.95 -2.55 -24.41
CA LEU A 44 -2.74 -2.91 -23.65
C LEU A 44 -1.93 -1.71 -23.14
N LYS A 45 -2.12 -0.51 -23.69
CA LYS A 45 -1.46 0.73 -23.21
C LYS A 45 -2.17 1.36 -22.02
N GLN A 46 -3.40 0.96 -21.76
CA GLN A 46 -4.18 1.47 -20.64
C GLN A 46 -3.71 0.81 -19.33
N SER A 47 -3.47 1.64 -18.32
CA SER A 47 -3.17 1.13 -16.98
C SER A 47 -4.36 0.34 -16.45
N ASN A 48 -4.09 -0.82 -15.86
CA ASN A 48 -5.11 -1.70 -15.29
C ASN A 48 -6.16 -2.18 -16.31
N PHE A 49 -5.79 -2.39 -17.57
CA PHE A 49 -6.75 -2.73 -18.64
C PHE A 49 -7.62 -3.97 -18.31
N LEU A 50 -7.06 -5.00 -17.68
CA LEU A 50 -7.81 -6.20 -17.26
C LEU A 50 -8.92 -5.88 -16.25
N ILE A 51 -8.65 -4.96 -15.31
CA ILE A 51 -9.61 -4.52 -14.31
C ILE A 51 -10.74 -3.74 -15.00
N TRP A 52 -10.40 -2.90 -15.98
CA TRP A 52 -11.39 -2.15 -16.75
C TRP A 52 -12.21 -3.05 -17.67
N ASP A 53 -11.60 -4.03 -18.35
CA ASP A 53 -12.33 -5.00 -19.17
C ASP A 53 -13.34 -5.78 -18.31
N LEU A 54 -12.95 -6.20 -17.10
CA LEU A 54 -13.85 -6.86 -16.16
C LEU A 54 -14.97 -5.93 -15.65
N ILE A 55 -14.67 -4.66 -15.36
CA ILE A 55 -15.68 -3.66 -14.97
C ILE A 55 -16.73 -3.50 -16.07
N PHE A 56 -16.30 -3.29 -17.33
CA PHE A 56 -17.23 -3.11 -18.45
C PHE A 56 -18.00 -4.38 -18.80
N PHE A 57 -17.37 -5.55 -18.67
CA PHE A 57 -18.06 -6.84 -18.76
C PHE A 57 -19.18 -6.94 -17.73
N LEU A 58 -18.90 -6.65 -16.45
CA LEU A 58 -19.91 -6.70 -15.38
C LEU A 58 -21.03 -5.66 -15.56
N ILE A 59 -20.72 -4.47 -16.08
CA ILE A 59 -21.73 -3.44 -16.38
C ILE A 59 -22.70 -3.92 -17.47
N ASN A 60 -22.17 -4.52 -18.54
CA ASN A 60 -22.97 -5.04 -19.65
C ASN A 60 -23.79 -6.27 -19.23
N GLU A 61 -23.16 -7.24 -18.56
CA GLU A 61 -23.82 -8.49 -18.12
C GLU A 61 -24.90 -8.25 -17.06
N LYS A 62 -24.75 -7.21 -16.21
CA LYS A 62 -25.70 -6.91 -15.13
C LYS A 62 -26.69 -5.78 -15.46
N HIS A 63 -26.71 -5.27 -16.70
CA HIS A 63 -27.58 -4.18 -17.17
C HIS A 63 -27.55 -2.93 -16.26
N LEU A 64 -26.35 -2.46 -15.91
CA LEU A 64 -26.19 -1.35 -14.96
C LEU A 64 -26.23 0.00 -15.67
N GLU A 65 -27.10 0.91 -15.22
CA GLU A 65 -27.13 2.31 -15.68
C GLU A 65 -26.22 3.19 -14.82
N TRP A 66 -25.32 3.94 -15.45
CA TRP A 66 -24.45 4.90 -14.77
C TRP A 66 -24.95 6.33 -14.99
N LEU A 67 -25.33 7.03 -13.91
CA LEU A 67 -25.71 8.44 -13.92
C LEU A 67 -24.52 9.29 -13.49
N ASN A 68 -24.07 10.17 -14.38
CA ASN A 68 -23.02 11.13 -14.10
C ASN A 68 -23.62 12.30 -13.31
N SER A 69 -23.27 12.46 -12.03
CA SER A 69 -23.51 13.71 -11.31
C SER A 69 -22.27 14.06 -10.50
N ASN A 70 -21.61 15.13 -10.91
CA ASN A 70 -20.48 15.72 -10.20
C ASN A 70 -20.98 17.06 -9.65
N ASP A 71 -21.45 17.10 -8.40
CA ASP A 71 -21.95 18.34 -7.80
C ASP A 71 -20.89 19.12 -7.00
N HIS A 72 -19.64 18.67 -6.95
CA HIS A 72 -18.58 19.46 -6.34
C HIS A 72 -17.24 19.33 -7.07
N ASP A 73 -16.71 20.49 -7.46
CA ASP A 73 -15.32 20.71 -7.85
C ASP A 73 -14.38 20.38 -6.68
N ALA A 74 -13.96 19.13 -6.58
CA ALA A 74 -12.79 18.77 -5.79
C ALA A 74 -11.86 17.89 -6.65
N LEU A 75 -10.89 18.55 -7.30
CA LEU A 75 -9.83 17.90 -8.05
C LEU A 75 -9.02 16.98 -7.11
N CYS A 76 -9.10 15.66 -7.35
CA CYS A 76 -8.25 14.67 -6.70
C CYS A 76 -6.77 15.06 -6.87
N SER A 77 -6.11 15.48 -5.79
CA SER A 77 -4.73 15.96 -5.90
C SER A 77 -3.77 14.83 -6.29
N ILE A 78 -2.79 15.13 -7.14
CA ILE A 78 -1.70 14.19 -7.55
C ILE A 78 -1.04 13.54 -6.32
N LYS A 79 -1.01 14.24 -5.18
CA LYS A 79 -0.48 13.76 -3.91
C LYS A 79 -1.28 12.57 -3.37
N VAL A 80 -2.61 12.68 -3.35
CA VAL A 80 -3.53 11.64 -2.87
C VAL A 80 -3.45 10.39 -3.75
N SER A 81 -3.38 10.55 -5.07
CA SER A 81 -3.23 9.43 -6.00
C SER A 81 -1.92 8.65 -5.79
N LYS A 82 -0.79 9.36 -5.59
CA LYS A 82 0.49 8.73 -5.25
C LYS A 82 0.44 7.99 -3.92
N GLN A 83 -0.19 8.59 -2.91
CA GLN A 83 -0.34 7.97 -1.59
C GLN A 83 -1.16 6.68 -1.67
N GLN A 84 -2.28 6.68 -2.39
CA GLN A 84 -3.11 5.49 -2.58
C GLN A 84 -2.40 4.41 -3.40
N GLY A 85 -1.69 4.79 -4.47
CA GLY A 85 -0.88 3.85 -5.24
C GLY A 85 0.23 3.20 -4.43
N ASN A 86 0.84 3.93 -3.49
CA ASN A 86 1.82 3.37 -2.57
C ASN A 86 1.18 2.36 -1.61
N ARG A 87 0.02 2.70 -1.00
CA ARG A 87 -0.72 1.77 -0.13
C ARG A 87 -1.10 0.47 -0.85
N ILE A 88 -1.56 0.55 -2.09
CA ILE A 88 -1.91 -0.66 -2.87
C ILE A 88 -0.70 -1.55 -3.10
N LYS A 89 0.46 -0.98 -3.48
CA LYS A 89 1.69 -1.77 -3.64
C LYS A 89 2.10 -2.42 -2.33
N LYS A 90 1.88 -1.70 -1.22
CA LYS A 90 2.21 -2.15 0.12
C LYS A 90 1.44 -3.41 0.51
N CYS A 91 0.13 -3.36 0.41
CA CYS A 91 -0.73 -4.48 0.79
C CYS A 91 -0.62 -5.69 -0.17
N ASN A 92 -0.11 -5.51 -1.39
CA ASN A 92 0.02 -6.60 -2.38
C ASN A 92 1.45 -7.17 -2.48
N PHE A 93 2.37 -6.77 -1.60
CA PHE A 93 3.76 -7.24 -1.66
C PHE A 93 4.45 -6.95 -3.00
N ILE A 94 4.12 -5.83 -3.65
CA ILE A 94 4.68 -5.42 -4.96
C ILE A 94 5.55 -4.16 -4.78
N TYR A 95 6.33 -4.12 -3.70
CA TYR A 95 7.22 -2.99 -3.46
C TYR A 95 8.39 -3.04 -4.43
N LEU A 96 8.98 -1.88 -4.70
CA LEU A 96 10.17 -1.76 -5.54
C LEU A 96 11.43 -2.05 -4.72
N THR A 97 11.52 -3.25 -4.15
CA THR A 97 12.71 -3.80 -3.47
C THR A 97 13.87 -3.98 -4.44
N ILE A 98 15.08 -4.16 -3.91
CA ILE A 98 16.29 -4.19 -4.74
C ILE A 98 16.29 -5.40 -5.67
N ASP A 99 15.80 -6.57 -5.23
CA ASP A 99 15.61 -7.73 -6.10
C ASP A 99 14.71 -7.41 -7.32
N ILE A 100 13.63 -6.66 -7.13
CA ILE A 100 12.72 -6.22 -8.20
C ILE A 100 13.39 -5.17 -9.08
N GLN A 101 14.16 -4.25 -8.50
CA GLN A 101 14.93 -3.26 -9.26
C GLN A 101 16.00 -3.94 -10.12
N GLN A 102 16.72 -4.90 -9.57
CA GLN A 102 17.72 -5.72 -10.26
C GLN A 102 17.08 -6.50 -11.41
N ARG A 103 15.93 -7.15 -11.16
CA ARG A 103 15.15 -7.83 -12.22
C ARG A 103 14.76 -6.90 -13.36
N ASN A 104 14.33 -5.68 -13.04
CA ASN A 104 13.87 -4.70 -14.03
C ASN A 104 15.01 -3.99 -14.76
N TYR A 105 16.19 -3.87 -14.12
CA TYR A 105 17.36 -3.15 -14.62
C TYR A 105 18.65 -3.96 -14.46
N PRO A 106 18.75 -5.18 -15.01
CA PRO A 106 19.83 -6.12 -14.69
C PRO A 106 21.24 -5.63 -15.04
N ARG A 107 21.37 -4.66 -15.96
CA ARG A 107 22.66 -4.06 -16.32
C ARG A 107 23.03 -2.82 -15.49
N LEU A 108 22.17 -2.38 -14.57
CA LEU A 108 22.46 -1.26 -13.66
C LEU A 108 22.92 -1.74 -12.28
N TYR A 109 22.52 -2.94 -11.89
CA TYR A 109 22.83 -3.55 -10.59
C TYR A 109 23.90 -4.62 -10.76
N SER A 110 24.63 -4.92 -9.68
CA SER A 110 25.58 -6.04 -9.65
C SER A 110 24.88 -7.36 -9.93
N LEU A 111 25.62 -8.34 -10.45
CA LEU A 111 25.13 -9.71 -10.59
C LEU A 111 25.13 -10.41 -9.21
N GLY A 112 24.19 -11.31 -8.99
CA GLY A 112 24.05 -12.06 -7.73
C GLY A 112 23.04 -11.45 -6.75
N SER A 113 22.81 -12.13 -5.63
CA SER A 113 21.88 -11.65 -4.60
C SER A 113 22.43 -10.40 -3.92
N ILE A 114 21.64 -9.32 -3.88
CA ILE A 114 22.01 -8.09 -3.18
C ILE A 114 21.45 -8.14 -1.77
N PRO A 115 22.28 -8.01 -0.72
CA PRO A 115 21.81 -8.02 0.65
C PRO A 115 21.01 -6.75 0.97
N CYS A 116 20.17 -6.85 2.00
CA CYS A 116 19.46 -5.73 2.57
C CYS A 116 20.45 -4.64 3.01
N ILE A 117 20.19 -3.41 2.59
CA ILE A 117 21.07 -2.25 2.90
C ILE A 117 21.12 -1.96 4.41
N GLU A 118 20.13 -2.43 5.16
CA GLU A 118 20.03 -2.18 6.60
C GLU A 118 20.79 -3.23 7.40
N CYS A 119 20.48 -4.53 7.23
CA CYS A 119 21.14 -5.58 8.01
C CYS A 119 22.40 -6.18 7.35
N ALA A 120 22.67 -5.85 6.08
CA ALA A 120 23.76 -6.37 5.25
C ALA A 120 23.87 -7.90 5.12
N TYR A 121 22.90 -8.66 5.62
CA TYR A 121 22.95 -10.12 5.72
C TYR A 121 21.89 -10.83 4.87
N ALA A 122 20.61 -10.54 5.12
CA ALA A 122 19.50 -11.17 4.42
C ALA A 122 19.31 -10.58 3.01
N ARG A 123 18.65 -11.33 2.13
CA ARG A 123 18.30 -10.85 0.78
C ARG A 123 17.33 -9.67 0.85
N ASP A 124 17.55 -8.68 -0.01
CA ASP A 124 16.67 -7.52 -0.12
C ASP A 124 15.43 -7.84 -0.98
N ASP A 125 14.36 -8.33 -0.36
CA ASP A 125 13.09 -8.66 -0.99
C ASP A 125 11.86 -8.29 -0.12
N ASN A 126 10.66 -8.53 -0.65
CA ASN A 126 9.42 -8.19 0.04
C ASN A 126 9.11 -9.04 1.29
N VAL A 127 9.81 -10.16 1.48
CA VAL A 127 9.65 -11.03 2.66
C VAL A 127 10.49 -10.48 3.81
N HIS A 128 11.70 -10.02 3.52
CA HIS A 128 12.63 -9.55 4.53
C HIS A 128 12.42 -8.09 4.95
N VAL A 129 12.16 -7.19 3.99
CA VAL A 129 12.31 -5.74 4.21
C VAL A 129 11.46 -5.17 5.35
N GLY A 130 10.24 -5.68 5.52
CA GLY A 130 9.37 -5.28 6.62
C GLY A 130 9.76 -5.90 7.97
N LEU A 131 10.52 -7.00 7.96
CA LEU A 131 10.88 -7.80 9.13
C LEU A 131 12.38 -7.73 9.43
N CYS A 132 13.04 -6.68 8.95
CA CYS A 132 14.47 -6.51 9.18
C CYS A 132 14.74 -6.38 10.68
N LYS A 133 15.68 -7.16 11.22
CA LYS A 133 16.05 -7.12 12.65
C LYS A 133 16.45 -5.72 13.14
N GLU A 134 16.97 -4.88 12.23
CA GLU A 134 17.35 -3.50 12.53
C GLU A 134 16.14 -2.61 12.90
N HIS A 135 14.92 -3.07 12.58
CA HIS A 135 13.68 -2.36 12.91
C HIS A 135 13.11 -2.80 14.25
N SER A 136 13.46 -3.97 14.78
CA SER A 136 12.72 -4.65 15.86
C SER A 136 12.59 -3.81 17.13
N ASN A 137 13.70 -3.27 17.64
CA ASN A 137 13.66 -2.39 18.83
C ASN A 137 12.81 -1.14 18.61
N GLN A 138 12.86 -0.58 17.40
CA GLN A 138 12.09 0.62 17.07
C GLN A 138 10.60 0.29 16.88
N ILE A 139 10.27 -0.89 16.35
CA ILE A 139 8.89 -1.40 16.27
C ILE A 139 8.33 -1.63 17.67
N ILE A 140 9.09 -2.24 18.57
CA ILE A 140 8.70 -2.44 19.97
C ILE A 140 8.38 -1.08 20.60
N ASN A 141 9.28 -0.09 20.47
CA ASN A 141 9.04 1.25 21.01
C ASN A 141 7.79 1.91 20.41
N ILE A 142 7.56 1.77 19.10
CA ILE A 142 6.35 2.31 18.44
C ILE A 142 5.09 1.64 18.98
N LEU A 143 5.09 0.31 19.14
CA LEU A 143 3.92 -0.43 19.63
C LEU A 143 3.63 -0.11 21.10
N THR A 144 4.67 -0.03 21.94
CA THR A 144 4.54 0.36 23.35
C THR A 144 3.99 1.79 23.47
N GLN A 145 4.54 2.75 22.71
CA GLN A 145 4.02 4.12 22.71
C GLN A 145 2.58 4.17 22.20
N ALA A 146 2.26 3.42 21.14
CA ALA A 146 0.92 3.37 20.59
C ALA A 146 -0.12 2.78 21.57
N ALA A 147 0.28 1.85 22.44
CA ALA A 147 -0.57 1.35 23.52
C ALA A 147 -0.93 2.47 24.50
N HIS A 148 0.06 3.26 24.95
CA HIS A 148 -0.15 4.41 25.83
C HIS A 148 -1.00 5.50 25.16
N ASP A 149 -0.69 5.86 23.92
CA ASP A 149 -1.45 6.86 23.16
C ASP A 149 -2.90 6.42 22.96
N LEU A 150 -3.14 5.12 22.74
CA LEU A 150 -4.49 4.57 22.59
C LEU A 150 -5.28 4.67 23.90
N GLN A 151 -4.64 4.31 25.02
CA GLN A 151 -5.23 4.39 26.35
C GLN A 151 -5.62 5.83 26.68
N GLU A 152 -4.70 6.78 26.53
CA GLU A 152 -4.96 8.21 26.77
C GLU A 152 -6.09 8.73 25.87
N LEU A 153 -6.09 8.34 24.59
CA LEU A 153 -7.12 8.75 23.64
C LEU A 153 -8.51 8.25 24.04
N ILE A 154 -8.63 7.01 24.51
CA ILE A 154 -9.91 6.44 24.95
C ILE A 154 -10.37 7.10 26.25
N ILE A 155 -9.49 7.23 27.25
CA ILE A 155 -9.83 7.86 28.55
C ILE A 155 -10.32 9.30 28.35
N THR A 156 -9.63 10.07 27.50
CA THR A 156 -9.98 11.48 27.25
C THR A 156 -11.36 11.63 26.58
N ASN A 157 -11.80 10.62 25.83
CA ASN A 157 -13.02 10.69 25.01
C ASN A 157 -14.18 9.82 25.52
N THR A 158 -13.98 9.07 26.61
CA THR A 158 -15.01 8.20 27.19
C THR A 158 -15.14 8.46 28.68
N LYS A 159 -16.38 8.64 29.16
CA LYS A 159 -16.66 8.89 30.58
C LYS A 159 -16.58 7.60 31.43
N ASP A 160 -16.68 6.45 30.77
CA ASP A 160 -16.69 5.10 31.35
C ASP A 160 -15.51 4.26 30.82
N ALA A 161 -14.30 4.82 30.75
CA ALA A 161 -13.11 4.00 30.55
C ALA A 161 -12.96 3.09 31.79
N GLY A 162 -13.62 1.94 31.75
CA GLY A 162 -13.66 1.00 32.87
C GLY A 162 -12.26 0.59 33.32
N PHE A 163 -12.14 0.15 34.57
CA PHE A 163 -10.90 -0.34 35.19
C PHE A 163 -10.14 -1.39 34.32
N ASP A 164 -10.84 -2.06 33.41
CA ASP A 164 -10.36 -3.12 32.52
C ASP A 164 -9.74 -2.61 31.18
N LEU A 165 -9.72 -1.30 30.91
CA LEU A 165 -9.16 -0.77 29.66
C LEU A 165 -7.66 -1.11 29.51
N ASP A 166 -6.89 -0.92 30.57
CA ASP A 166 -5.45 -1.19 30.58
C ASP A 166 -5.17 -2.68 30.35
N ASP A 167 -5.94 -3.55 31.03
CA ASP A 167 -5.85 -5.00 30.89
C ASP A 167 -6.25 -5.48 29.48
N THR A 168 -7.28 -4.88 28.88
CA THR A 168 -7.71 -5.18 27.51
C THR A 168 -6.65 -4.78 26.47
N ILE A 169 -6.01 -3.61 26.63
CA ILE A 169 -4.93 -3.18 25.73
C ILE A 169 -3.72 -4.09 25.89
N ARG A 170 -3.31 -4.39 27.13
CA ARG A 170 -2.12 -5.21 27.42
C ARG A 170 -2.28 -6.67 27.00
N SER A 171 -3.49 -7.21 27.09
CA SER A 171 -3.81 -8.57 26.64
C SER A 171 -4.00 -8.68 25.12
N SER A 172 -4.08 -7.56 24.40
CA SER A 172 -4.21 -7.55 22.95
C SER A 172 -2.95 -8.12 22.28
N PRO A 173 -3.09 -9.10 21.38
CA PRO A 173 -1.94 -9.66 20.64
C PRO A 173 -1.17 -8.62 19.82
N LEU A 174 -1.79 -7.48 19.48
CA LEU A 174 -1.12 -6.39 18.74
C LEU A 174 -0.04 -5.68 19.56
N PHE A 175 -0.25 -5.54 20.87
CA PHE A 175 0.66 -4.82 21.76
C PHE A 175 1.59 -5.77 22.53
N ASN A 176 1.59 -7.05 22.18
CA ASN A 176 2.50 -8.02 22.75
C ASN A 176 3.92 -7.83 22.21
N THR A 177 4.78 -7.17 22.98
CA THR A 177 6.17 -6.87 22.61
C THR A 177 7.19 -7.88 23.13
N THR A 178 6.77 -9.05 23.62
CA THR A 178 7.67 -10.05 24.23
C THR A 178 8.45 -10.91 23.23
N PHE A 179 8.47 -10.55 21.94
CA PHE A 179 9.20 -11.31 20.93
C PHE A 179 10.69 -10.92 20.90
N ASP A 180 11.56 -11.91 20.83
CA ASP A 180 13.00 -11.71 20.75
C ASP A 180 13.47 -11.52 19.30
N ASP A 181 14.35 -10.55 19.09
CA ASP A 181 15.07 -10.22 17.85
C ASP A 181 14.27 -9.78 16.63
N ILE A 182 13.25 -10.51 16.19
CA ILE A 182 12.52 -10.24 14.94
C ILE A 182 11.02 -10.32 15.18
N LEU A 183 10.28 -9.35 14.65
CA LEU A 183 8.82 -9.39 14.65
C LEU A 183 8.33 -10.67 13.94
N PRO A 184 7.61 -11.57 14.63
CA PRO A 184 7.09 -12.78 14.00
C PRO A 184 6.08 -12.44 12.90
N GLN A 185 6.06 -13.21 11.81
CA GLN A 185 5.04 -13.05 10.75
C GLN A 185 3.61 -13.31 11.26
N SER A 186 3.48 -14.11 12.31
CA SER A 186 2.21 -14.39 13.00
C SER A 186 1.74 -13.24 13.88
N HIS A 187 2.62 -12.29 14.23
CA HIS A 187 2.28 -11.17 15.09
C HIS A 187 1.41 -10.15 14.33
N PRO A 188 0.29 -9.64 14.90
CA PRO A 188 -0.60 -8.71 14.19
C PRO A 188 0.08 -7.41 13.73
N GLY A 189 1.15 -7.00 14.40
CA GLY A 189 2.01 -5.89 13.97
C GLY A 189 2.57 -6.05 12.55
N TYR A 190 2.74 -7.28 12.05
CA TYR A 190 3.13 -7.55 10.67
C TYR A 190 2.11 -6.97 9.67
N LEU A 191 0.82 -7.01 10.00
CA LEU A 191 -0.24 -6.41 9.18
C LEU A 191 -0.04 -4.89 9.04
N LEU A 192 0.36 -4.21 10.13
CA LEU A 192 0.62 -2.76 10.10
C LEU A 192 1.75 -2.39 9.14
N ILE A 193 2.81 -3.21 9.08
CA ILE A 193 3.94 -3.00 8.17
C ILE A 193 3.50 -3.03 6.69
N HIS A 194 2.46 -3.82 6.41
CA HIS A 194 1.83 -3.96 5.10
C HIS A 194 0.60 -3.06 4.89
N HIS A 195 0.40 -2.05 5.73
CA HIS A 195 -0.72 -1.10 5.66
C HIS A 195 -2.10 -1.76 5.80
N LEU A 196 -2.15 -2.91 6.46
CA LEU A 196 -3.38 -3.59 6.84
C LEU A 196 -3.73 -3.24 8.29
N VAL A 197 -5.02 -3.26 8.60
CA VAL A 197 -5.53 -2.95 9.94
C VAL A 197 -5.78 -4.26 10.69
N PRO A 198 -5.12 -4.50 11.84
CA PRO A 198 -5.45 -5.62 12.72
C PRO A 198 -6.88 -5.52 13.25
N SER A 199 -7.61 -6.64 13.27
CA SER A 199 -8.97 -6.71 13.82
C SER A 199 -9.02 -6.34 15.30
N ASP A 200 -8.02 -6.78 16.07
CA ASP A 200 -7.93 -6.54 17.52
C ASP A 200 -7.95 -5.05 17.85
N LEU A 201 -7.27 -4.24 17.03
CA LEU A 201 -7.30 -2.79 17.18
C LEU A 201 -8.71 -2.23 16.97
N THR A 202 -9.40 -2.65 15.91
CA THR A 202 -10.77 -2.17 15.65
C THR A 202 -11.77 -2.61 16.72
N LEU A 203 -11.54 -3.77 17.33
CA LEU A 203 -12.38 -4.31 18.40
C LEU A 203 -12.28 -3.47 19.68
N ILE A 204 -11.07 -3.03 20.05
CA ILE A 204 -10.87 -2.13 21.19
C ILE A 204 -11.70 -0.85 21.02
N PHE A 205 -11.61 -0.20 19.85
CA PHE A 205 -12.41 0.99 19.56
C PHE A 205 -13.92 0.70 19.60
N TYR A 206 -14.36 -0.47 19.14
CA TYR A 206 -15.77 -0.88 19.17
C TYR A 206 -16.29 -1.09 20.60
N ASN A 207 -15.46 -1.67 21.47
CA ASN A 207 -15.83 -2.01 22.84
C ASN A 207 -16.05 -0.75 23.70
N TYR A 208 -15.14 0.22 23.63
CA TYR A 208 -15.16 1.39 24.50
C TYR A 208 -15.88 2.61 23.91
N ILE A 209 -15.99 2.74 22.58
CA ILE A 209 -16.62 3.90 21.94
C ILE A 209 -17.89 3.45 21.20
N LYS A 210 -19.05 3.72 21.82
CA LYS A 210 -20.36 3.37 21.26
C LYS A 210 -20.78 4.29 20.11
N ASP A 211 -20.43 5.58 20.18
CA ASP A 211 -20.74 6.53 19.11
C ASP A 211 -19.93 6.21 17.85
N LYS A 212 -20.64 5.89 16.76
CA LYS A 212 -20.03 5.46 15.49
C LYS A 212 -19.19 6.56 14.83
N LYS A 213 -19.64 7.82 14.87
CA LYS A 213 -18.96 8.94 14.20
C LYS A 213 -17.67 9.30 14.95
N LEU A 214 -17.77 9.41 16.27
CA LEU A 214 -16.64 9.65 17.15
C LEU A 214 -15.62 8.52 17.06
N ARG A 215 -16.07 7.26 17.13
CA ARG A 215 -15.20 6.08 16.99
C ARG A 215 -14.38 6.12 15.70
N PHE A 216 -15.04 6.39 14.57
CA PHE A 216 -14.37 6.45 13.28
C PHE A 216 -13.35 7.59 13.22
N SER A 217 -13.72 8.77 13.72
CA SER A 217 -12.83 9.94 13.78
C SER A 217 -11.58 9.67 14.63
N LEU A 218 -11.76 9.14 15.85
CA LEU A 218 -10.67 8.83 16.77
C LEU A 218 -9.79 7.71 16.23
N PHE A 219 -10.38 6.66 15.65
CA PHE A 219 -9.65 5.59 15.00
C PHE A 219 -8.77 6.11 13.87
N LEU A 220 -9.32 6.94 12.98
CA LEU A 220 -8.55 7.51 11.87
C LEU A 220 -7.39 8.39 12.38
N LYS A 221 -7.65 9.22 13.41
CA LYS A 221 -6.61 10.05 14.03
C LYS A 221 -5.48 9.18 14.58
N PHE A 222 -5.80 8.22 15.44
CA PHE A 222 -4.84 7.28 16.02
C PHE A 222 -4.05 6.51 14.95
N PHE A 223 -4.78 5.87 14.04
CA PHE A 223 -4.18 5.03 13.00
C PHE A 223 -3.29 5.83 12.06
N SER A 224 -3.64 7.09 11.76
CA SER A 224 -2.81 7.95 10.93
C SER A 224 -1.45 8.25 11.58
N THR A 225 -1.43 8.51 12.88
CA THR A 225 -0.19 8.74 13.65
C THR A 225 0.65 7.47 13.72
N LEU A 226 0.06 6.35 14.12
CA LEU A 226 0.74 5.05 14.20
C LEU A 226 1.36 4.65 12.85
N MET A 227 0.57 4.72 11.77
CA MET A 227 1.05 4.38 10.43
C MET A 227 2.12 5.34 9.93
N SER A 228 2.07 6.62 10.32
CA SER A 228 3.13 7.59 9.97
C SER A 228 4.46 7.23 10.65
N SER A 229 4.43 6.78 11.90
CA SER A 229 5.63 6.32 12.62
C SER A 229 6.23 5.08 11.96
N ILE A 230 5.41 4.09 11.61
CA ILE A 230 5.85 2.88 10.90
C ILE A 230 6.38 3.23 9.49
N ASP A 231 5.70 4.12 8.78
CA ASP A 231 6.12 4.57 7.44
C ASP A 231 7.44 5.33 7.47
N THR A 232 7.70 6.08 8.52
CA THR A 232 8.95 6.81 8.70
C THR A 232 10.08 5.83 9.01
N LEU A 233 9.84 4.92 9.95
CA LEU A 233 10.80 3.92 10.41
C LEU A 233 11.29 3.01 9.28
N ILE A 234 10.35 2.37 8.58
CA ILE A 234 10.67 1.31 7.62
C ILE A 234 10.86 1.94 6.24
N TRP A 235 9.79 2.53 5.70
CA TRP A 235 9.74 2.85 4.27
C TRP A 235 10.50 4.12 3.90
N THR A 236 10.43 5.16 4.73
CA THR A 236 11.09 6.44 4.48
C THR A 236 12.60 6.34 4.69
N ARG A 237 13.02 5.73 5.82
CA ARG A 237 14.43 5.43 6.10
C ARG A 237 15.06 4.60 4.99
N ARG A 238 14.42 3.49 4.62
CA ARG A 238 14.87 2.63 3.53
C ARG A 238 14.98 3.34 2.19
N ALA A 239 13.97 4.12 1.81
CA ALA A 239 14.00 4.87 0.56
C ALA A 239 15.18 5.85 0.51
N SER A 240 15.55 6.43 1.66
CA SER A 240 16.74 7.26 1.80
C SER A 240 18.02 6.46 1.62
N LEU A 241 18.16 5.33 2.34
CA LEU A 241 19.34 4.46 2.28
C LEU A 241 19.57 3.88 0.88
N ILE A 242 18.52 3.38 0.22
CA ILE A 242 18.61 2.90 -1.17
C ILE A 242 19.04 4.02 -2.10
N LYS A 243 18.51 5.23 -1.93
CA LYS A 243 18.90 6.38 -2.77
C LYS A 243 20.38 6.72 -2.59
N GLN A 244 20.90 6.68 -1.37
CA GLN A 244 22.32 6.91 -1.08
C GLN A 244 23.19 5.81 -1.70
N TRP A 245 22.85 4.55 -1.46
CA TRP A 245 23.54 3.39 -2.04
C TRP A 245 23.51 3.37 -3.57
N GLU A 246 22.36 3.67 -4.20
CA GLU A 246 22.28 3.80 -5.66
C GLU A 246 23.19 4.92 -6.18
N SER A 247 23.38 5.99 -5.41
CA SER A 247 24.29 7.07 -5.78
C SER A 247 25.75 6.62 -5.79
N THR A 248 26.18 5.73 -4.87
CA THR A 248 27.55 5.19 -4.87
C THR A 248 27.81 4.32 -6.10
N LEU A 249 26.78 3.65 -6.62
CA LEU A 249 26.81 2.89 -7.88
C LEU A 249 26.59 3.76 -9.12
N SER A 250 26.49 5.08 -8.97
CA SER A 250 26.13 6.02 -10.05
C SER A 250 24.81 5.66 -10.74
N ILE A 251 23.88 4.99 -10.07
CA ILE A 251 22.54 4.65 -10.58
C ILE A 251 21.63 5.85 -10.35
N THR A 252 21.21 6.49 -11.44
CA THR A 252 20.33 7.67 -11.38
C THR A 252 18.92 7.35 -11.87
N LYS A 253 17.94 8.18 -11.46
CA LYS A 253 16.56 8.12 -11.99
C LYS A 253 16.54 8.20 -13.51
N ASN A 254 17.43 8.99 -14.12
CA ASN A 254 17.55 9.11 -15.58
C ASN A 254 18.06 7.80 -16.21
N LYS A 255 19.03 7.12 -15.60
CA LYS A 255 19.48 5.79 -16.08
C LYS A 255 18.33 4.78 -16.10
N LYS A 256 17.50 4.77 -15.05
CA LYS A 256 16.29 3.93 -14.98
C LYS A 256 15.23 4.33 -16.02
N ARG A 257 14.90 5.62 -16.13
CA ARG A 257 13.90 6.16 -17.06
C ARG A 257 14.20 5.81 -18.52
N PHE A 258 15.47 5.95 -18.93
CA PHE A 258 15.90 5.70 -20.30
C PHE A 258 16.49 4.30 -20.51
N TYR A 259 16.41 3.41 -19.52
CA TYR A 259 17.05 2.10 -19.56
C TYR A 259 16.67 1.31 -20.82
N ARG A 260 15.38 1.09 -21.06
CA ARG A 260 14.89 0.29 -22.20
C ARG A 260 15.29 0.89 -23.55
N GLN A 261 15.28 2.21 -23.68
CA GLN A 261 15.70 2.89 -24.92
C GLN A 261 17.20 2.69 -25.19
N ARG A 262 18.03 2.79 -24.13
CA ARG A 262 19.47 2.56 -24.24
C ARG A 262 19.81 1.11 -24.54
N GLN A 263 19.05 0.15 -24.00
CA GLN A 263 19.28 -1.27 -24.31
C GLN A 263 18.94 -1.63 -25.76
N LYS A 264 17.87 -1.04 -26.33
CA LYS A 264 17.53 -1.24 -27.75
C LYS A 264 18.59 -0.72 -28.72
N LYS A 265 19.37 0.29 -28.32
CA LYS A 265 20.45 0.87 -29.12
C LYS A 265 21.79 0.14 -28.99
N ARG A 266 21.90 -0.82 -28.06
CA ARG A 266 23.14 -1.61 -27.89
C ARG A 266 23.11 -2.80 -28.83
N ALA A 267 24.23 -3.03 -29.53
CA ALA A 267 24.42 -4.22 -30.35
C ALA A 267 24.26 -5.50 -29.51
N PRO A 268 23.75 -6.60 -30.10
CA PRO A 268 23.73 -7.89 -29.42
C PRO A 268 25.17 -8.29 -29.01
N PRO A 269 25.33 -9.05 -27.92
CA PRO A 269 26.65 -9.57 -27.56
C PRO A 269 27.22 -10.40 -28.71
N PRO A 270 28.55 -10.34 -28.96
CA PRO A 270 29.17 -11.20 -29.94
C PRO A 270 28.87 -12.67 -29.60
N PRO A 271 28.67 -13.54 -30.60
CA PRO A 271 28.47 -14.97 -30.35
C PRO A 271 29.64 -15.51 -29.53
N ALA A 272 29.32 -16.40 -28.58
CA ALA A 272 30.34 -17.05 -27.76
C ALA A 272 31.32 -17.80 -28.69
N PRO A 273 32.63 -17.80 -28.39
CA PRO A 273 33.58 -18.59 -29.16
C PRO A 273 33.21 -20.08 -29.06
N ASP A 274 33.16 -20.73 -30.22
CA ASP A 274 32.97 -22.18 -30.37
C ASP A 274 34.09 -22.99 -29.70
#